data_AF-A0A8X7XQK0-F1
#
_entry.id   AF-A0A8X7XQK0-F1
#
_cell.length_a   1.000
_cell.length_b   1.000
_cell.length_c   1.000
_cell.angle_alpha   90.00
_cell.angle_beta   90.00
_cell.angle_gamma   90.00
#
_symmetry.space_group_name_H-M   'P 1'
#
loop_
_entity.id
_entity.type
_entity.pdbx_description
1 polymer ?
#
loop_
_entity_poly.entity_id
_entity_poly.type
_entity_poly.pdbx_seq_one_letter_code
_entity_poly.pdbx_strand_id
1 'polypeptide(L)'
;MWRLERRTALYRQAANNIGGIGMGDPTPPHMATKLQAMDVYMYTRSLLGVFEEDAAAISSYSHQLHHAMQRIYDAQNELSAATHLTSKLLKEYDTRRFPLGSDDEVMSSTLLQFSKVIDELSSCHAVLSTQLADAMMFPITQFKERDLKEILTLKEVFQISSNDHDVAINRYSRLSKRRENEKISFFKLGSENLTQQWEDFLTNIGTSVQNVRREMESEIEIMQQTIQDLEEASDPLYPPDPDLNKIPVNRNLTRKSGYLNARKTVILQAESKKDCEEWISTINNISKRIYLSENPEFDFVLVKQLLMECKVKPMTCIVRECQLRHYSYVVIWLSGSDPHC
;
A
#
# COMPACT_ATOMS: atom_id res chain seq x y z
N MET A 1 -41.00 22.78 13.06
CA MET A 1 -42.08 23.64 13.60
C MET A 1 -43.22 23.78 12.59
N TRP A 2 -43.10 24.53 11.49
CA TRP A 2 -44.19 24.75 10.52
C TRP A 2 -44.82 23.50 9.87
N ARG A 3 -44.03 22.45 9.54
CA ARG A 3 -44.58 21.17 9.02
C ARG A 3 -45.28 20.33 10.09
N LEU A 4 -44.84 20.46 11.34
CA LEU A 4 -45.42 19.73 12.47
C LEU A 4 -46.79 20.33 12.81
N GLU A 5 -46.90 21.66 12.92
CA GLU A 5 -48.16 22.38 13.19
C GLU A 5 -49.22 22.12 12.12
N ARG A 6 -48.82 22.08 10.84
CA ARG A 6 -49.75 21.79 9.73
C ARG A 6 -50.25 20.34 9.77
N ARG A 7 -49.41 19.37 10.18
CA ARG A 7 -49.83 17.97 10.42
C ARG A 7 -50.73 17.87 11.65
N THR A 8 -50.40 18.53 12.77
CA THR A 8 -51.22 18.51 14.00
C THR A 8 -52.61 19.12 13.76
N ALA A 9 -52.73 20.12 12.90
CA ALA A 9 -54.02 20.68 12.49
C ALA A 9 -54.89 19.66 11.71
N LEU A 10 -54.29 18.90 10.80
CA LEU A 10 -54.98 17.82 10.06
C LEU A 10 -55.42 16.69 11.01
N TYR A 11 -54.58 16.30 11.98
CA TYR A 11 -54.94 15.31 13.01
C TYR A 11 -56.10 15.78 13.90
N ARG A 12 -56.13 17.06 14.29
CA ARG A 12 -57.20 17.64 15.12
C ARG A 12 -58.53 17.75 14.35
N GLN A 13 -58.46 18.06 13.06
CA GLN A 13 -59.62 18.09 12.18
C GLN A 13 -60.19 16.67 11.93
N ALA A 14 -59.31 15.67 11.82
CA ALA A 14 -59.72 14.27 11.70
C ALA A 14 -60.37 13.72 12.98
N ALA A 15 -59.83 14.03 14.16
CA ALA A 15 -60.37 13.56 15.44
C ALA A 15 -61.76 14.16 15.76
N ASN A 16 -61.99 15.43 15.41
CA ASN A 16 -63.29 16.08 15.63
C ASN A 16 -64.43 15.49 14.77
N ASN A 17 -64.11 14.91 13.61
CA ASN A 17 -65.10 14.24 12.75
C ASN A 17 -65.52 12.85 13.28
N ILE A 18 -64.76 12.27 14.20
CA ILE A 18 -65.02 10.94 14.80
C ILE A 18 -65.91 11.06 16.06
N GLY A 19 -65.79 12.16 16.82
CA GLY A 19 -66.51 12.35 18.10
C GLY A 19 -68.01 12.68 18.01
N GLY A 20 -68.57 12.80 16.80
CA GLY A 20 -69.98 13.19 16.58
C GLY A 20 -71.01 12.06 16.57
N ILE A 21 -70.60 10.80 16.72
CA ILE A 21 -71.51 9.64 16.61
C ILE A 21 -72.04 9.29 18.02
N GLY A 22 -72.94 10.15 18.52
CA GLY A 22 -73.72 9.91 19.73
C GLY A 22 -74.86 8.91 19.48
N MET A 23 -75.01 7.97 20.41
CA MET A 23 -76.05 6.94 20.45
C MET A 23 -77.47 7.53 20.38
N GLY A 24 -78.26 7.13 19.39
CA GLY A 24 -79.67 7.50 19.26
C GLY A 24 -80.40 6.80 18.12
N ASP A 25 -81.11 5.72 18.49
CA ASP A 25 -82.25 5.06 17.83
C ASP A 25 -82.04 4.10 16.61
N PRO A 26 -82.73 2.93 16.55
CA PRO A 26 -82.50 1.89 15.56
C PRO A 26 -83.56 1.87 14.45
N THR A 27 -83.22 2.34 13.25
CA THR A 27 -83.90 1.95 11.99
C THR A 27 -82.90 1.93 10.81
N PRO A 28 -83.11 1.07 9.80
CA PRO A 28 -82.00 0.41 9.10
C PRO A 28 -81.40 1.24 7.95
N PRO A 29 -80.08 1.47 7.87
CA PRO A 29 -79.46 2.11 6.73
C PRO A 29 -78.65 1.10 5.91
N HIS A 30 -79.24 0.52 4.87
CA HIS A 30 -78.53 -0.44 4.00
C HIS A 30 -77.70 0.22 2.87
N MET A 31 -77.72 1.56 2.75
CA MET A 31 -76.91 2.33 1.79
C MET A 31 -76.01 3.42 2.42
N ALA A 32 -76.40 4.04 3.53
CA ALA A 32 -75.57 5.06 4.19
C ALA A 32 -74.29 4.48 4.82
N THR A 33 -74.37 3.25 5.34
CA THR A 33 -73.24 2.51 5.91
C THR A 33 -72.20 2.10 4.85
N LYS A 34 -72.60 1.88 3.60
CA LYS A 34 -71.69 1.49 2.51
C LYS A 34 -70.84 2.65 2.00
N LEU A 35 -71.45 3.84 1.86
CA LEU A 35 -70.70 5.06 1.54
C LEU A 35 -69.76 5.45 2.68
N GLN A 36 -70.24 5.43 3.93
CA GLN A 36 -69.41 5.74 5.10
C GLN A 36 -68.25 4.74 5.25
N ALA A 37 -68.48 3.44 5.02
CA ALA A 37 -67.41 2.44 5.03
C ALA A 37 -66.40 2.66 3.90
N MET A 38 -66.84 3.07 2.71
CA MET A 38 -65.97 3.36 1.58
C MET A 38 -65.15 4.64 1.80
N ASP A 39 -65.75 5.68 2.38
CA ASP A 39 -65.06 6.92 2.74
C ASP A 39 -64.00 6.68 3.83
N VAL A 40 -64.33 5.87 4.84
CA VAL A 40 -63.38 5.43 5.88
C VAL A 40 -62.24 4.62 5.27
N TYR A 41 -62.52 3.74 4.31
CA TYR A 41 -61.50 2.94 3.62
C TYR A 41 -60.59 3.79 2.72
N MET A 42 -61.15 4.74 1.96
CA MET A 42 -60.39 5.68 1.13
C MET A 42 -59.53 6.61 2.00
N TYR A 43 -60.06 7.09 3.11
CA TYR A 43 -59.32 7.88 4.10
C TYR A 43 -58.16 7.09 4.72
N THR A 44 -58.41 5.84 5.11
CA THR A 44 -57.39 4.95 5.71
C THR A 44 -56.27 4.64 4.70
N ARG A 45 -56.60 4.40 3.43
CA ARG A 45 -55.61 4.21 2.35
C ARG A 45 -54.76 5.46 2.10
N SER A 46 -55.36 6.64 2.10
CA SER A 46 -54.61 7.90 1.96
C SER A 46 -53.65 8.13 3.13
N LEU A 47 -54.11 7.87 4.36
CA LEU A 47 -53.25 7.97 5.55
C LEU A 47 -52.12 6.95 5.51
N LEU A 48 -52.41 5.70 5.11
CA LEU A 48 -51.39 4.66 4.93
C LEU A 48 -50.31 5.09 3.92
N GLY A 49 -50.70 5.71 2.81
CA GLY A 49 -49.75 6.26 1.83
C GLY A 49 -48.76 7.27 2.44
N VAL A 50 -49.23 8.15 3.35
CA VAL A 50 -48.36 9.09 4.06
C VAL A 50 -47.38 8.36 4.98
N PHE A 51 -47.82 7.31 5.67
CA PHE A 51 -46.92 6.47 6.49
C PHE A 51 -45.90 5.72 5.63
N GLU A 52 -46.27 5.26 4.43
CA GLU A 52 -45.34 4.63 3.51
C GLU A 52 -44.27 5.61 3.00
N GLU A 53 -44.64 6.85 2.70
CA GLU A 53 -43.70 7.91 2.31
C GLU A 53 -42.72 8.25 3.44
N ASP A 54 -43.25 8.45 4.65
CA ASP A 54 -42.40 8.72 5.83
C ASP A 54 -41.50 7.50 6.13
N ALA A 55 -41.98 6.27 6.02
CA ALA A 55 -41.18 5.05 6.20
C ALA A 55 -40.08 4.91 5.14
N ALA A 56 -40.35 5.26 3.88
CA ALA A 56 -39.34 5.28 2.82
C ALA A 56 -38.26 6.34 3.11
N ALA A 57 -38.65 7.53 3.56
CA ALA A 57 -37.71 8.58 3.95
C ALA A 57 -36.85 8.18 5.16
N ILE A 58 -37.46 7.60 6.20
CA ILE A 58 -36.75 7.07 7.38
C ILE A 58 -35.77 5.98 6.96
N SER A 59 -36.19 5.06 6.08
CA SER A 59 -35.31 4.00 5.58
C SER A 59 -34.09 4.59 4.86
N SER A 60 -34.28 5.54 3.94
CA SER A 60 -33.18 6.18 3.22
C SER A 60 -32.21 6.91 4.16
N TYR A 61 -32.74 7.65 5.13
CA TYR A 61 -31.94 8.35 6.13
C TYR A 61 -31.14 7.37 7.00
N SER A 62 -31.79 6.33 7.53
CA SER A 62 -31.15 5.33 8.39
C SER A 62 -30.08 4.53 7.65
N HIS A 63 -30.22 4.29 6.35
CA HIS A 63 -29.16 3.68 5.54
C HIS A 63 -27.92 4.58 5.44
N GLN A 64 -28.10 5.88 5.22
CA GLN A 64 -26.99 6.83 5.15
C GLN A 64 -26.30 6.98 6.53
N LEU A 65 -27.08 7.03 7.60
CA LEU A 65 -26.57 7.11 8.96
C LEU A 65 -25.81 5.84 9.36
N HIS A 66 -26.36 4.66 9.07
CA HIS A 66 -25.70 3.37 9.25
C HIS A 66 -24.35 3.34 8.53
N HIS A 67 -24.31 3.75 7.26
CA HIS A 67 -23.07 3.78 6.49
C HIS A 67 -22.04 4.76 7.06
N ALA A 68 -22.46 5.94 7.52
CA ALA A 68 -21.55 6.89 8.17
C ALA A 68 -20.98 6.34 9.49
N MET A 69 -21.82 5.71 10.33
CA MET A 69 -21.41 5.07 11.58
C MET A 69 -20.48 3.88 11.32
N GLN A 70 -20.76 3.07 10.30
CA GLN A 70 -19.89 1.97 9.87
C GLN A 70 -18.49 2.47 9.52
N ARG A 71 -18.38 3.56 8.75
CA ARG A 71 -17.08 4.15 8.41
C ARG A 71 -16.29 4.60 9.65
N ILE A 72 -16.97 5.16 10.65
CA ILE A 72 -16.33 5.55 11.92
C ILE A 72 -15.82 4.31 12.66
N TYR A 73 -16.65 3.27 12.76
CA TYR A 73 -16.30 2.03 13.42
C TYR A 73 -15.12 1.32 12.74
N ASP A 74 -15.13 1.22 11.41
CA ASP A 74 -14.05 0.61 10.63
C ASP A 74 -12.74 1.39 10.78
N ALA A 75 -12.79 2.72 10.70
CA ALA A 75 -11.62 3.57 10.89
C ALA A 75 -11.03 3.45 12.32
N GLN A 76 -11.88 3.34 13.34
CA GLN A 76 -11.43 3.13 14.71
C GLN A 76 -10.75 1.76 14.91
N ASN A 77 -11.27 0.71 14.27
CA ASN A 77 -10.65 -0.61 14.28
C ASN A 77 -9.29 -0.61 13.58
N GLU A 78 -9.19 0.04 12.43
CA GLU A 78 -7.93 0.17 11.69
C GLU A 78 -6.90 0.97 12.51
N LEU A 79 -7.32 2.05 13.16
CA LEU A 79 -6.47 2.84 14.04
C LEU A 79 -5.95 2.00 15.23
N SER A 80 -6.81 1.18 15.84
CA SER A 80 -6.43 0.25 16.90
C SER A 80 -5.34 -0.73 16.43
N ALA A 81 -5.54 -1.34 15.26
CA ALA A 81 -4.61 -2.30 14.66
C ALA A 81 -3.27 -1.66 14.29
N ALA A 82 -3.28 -0.49 13.65
CA ALA A 82 -2.07 0.25 13.27
C ALA A 82 -1.26 0.71 14.50
N THR A 83 -1.95 1.15 15.56
CA THR A 83 -1.32 1.54 16.82
C THR A 83 -0.66 0.34 17.50
N HIS A 84 -1.35 -0.81 17.53
CA HIS A 84 -0.78 -2.05 18.06
C HIS A 84 0.45 -2.53 17.27
N LEU A 85 0.36 -2.50 15.93
CA LEU A 85 1.47 -2.87 15.05
C LEU A 85 2.68 -1.96 15.27
N THR A 86 2.45 -0.67 15.47
CA THR A 86 3.51 0.30 15.78
C THR A 86 4.21 -0.06 17.10
N SER A 87 3.44 -0.30 18.17
CA SER A 87 3.97 -0.80 19.45
C SER A 87 4.83 -2.06 19.25
N LYS A 88 4.33 -3.03 18.47
CA LYS A 88 5.03 -4.28 18.16
C LYS A 88 6.36 -4.06 17.43
N LEU A 89 6.38 -3.25 16.37
CA LEU A 89 7.61 -2.97 15.61
C LEU A 89 8.68 -2.29 16.45
N LEU A 90 8.27 -1.41 17.38
CA LEU A 90 9.20 -0.80 18.34
C LEU A 90 9.80 -1.83 19.31
N LYS A 91 9.04 -2.84 19.75
CA LYS A 91 9.57 -3.96 20.56
C LYS A 91 10.53 -4.84 19.76
N GLU A 92 10.25 -5.04 18.46
CA GLU A 92 11.09 -5.85 17.59
C GLU A 92 12.45 -5.21 17.28
N TYR A 93 12.59 -3.89 17.43
CA TYR A 93 13.85 -3.19 17.16
C TYR A 93 15.04 -3.82 17.88
N ASP A 94 14.89 -4.15 19.16
CA ASP A 94 15.93 -4.75 20.00
C ASP A 94 16.36 -6.16 19.53
N THR A 95 15.46 -6.86 18.82
CA THR A 95 15.76 -8.19 18.27
C THR A 95 16.48 -8.14 16.93
N ARG A 96 16.56 -6.97 16.28
CA ARG A 96 17.21 -6.82 14.97
C ARG A 96 18.72 -6.67 15.16
N ARG A 97 19.47 -7.54 14.48
CA ARG A 97 20.93 -7.44 14.44
C ARG A 97 21.37 -6.41 13.41
N PHE A 98 21.72 -5.22 13.88
CA PHE A 98 22.30 -4.19 13.03
C PHE A 98 23.84 -4.37 12.95
N PRO A 99 24.45 -4.41 11.75
CA PRO A 99 25.91 -4.56 11.60
C PRO A 99 26.74 -3.43 12.23
N LEU A 100 26.11 -2.27 12.44
CA LEU A 100 26.68 -1.09 13.08
C LEU A 100 26.03 -0.80 14.45
N GLY A 101 25.19 -1.71 14.95
CA GLY A 101 24.61 -1.55 16.28
C GLY A 101 25.73 -1.65 17.30
N SER A 102 26.01 -0.56 18.02
CA SER A 102 26.70 -0.66 19.31
C SER A 102 25.73 -1.27 20.32
N ASP A 103 26.25 -1.74 21.46
CA ASP A 103 25.47 -2.10 22.65
C ASP A 103 24.81 -0.84 23.27
N ASP A 104 24.08 -0.07 22.47
CA ASP A 104 23.45 1.17 22.89
C ASP A 104 22.14 0.88 23.63
N GLU A 105 22.29 0.54 24.92
CA GLU A 105 21.17 0.32 25.83
C GLU A 105 20.20 1.51 25.88
N VAL A 106 20.65 2.74 25.57
CA VAL A 106 19.84 3.95 25.66
C VAL A 106 18.77 3.99 24.56
N MET A 107 19.11 3.66 23.31
CA MET A 107 18.14 3.63 22.21
C MET A 107 17.09 2.53 22.43
N SER A 108 17.54 1.30 22.71
CA SER A 108 16.63 0.17 22.95
C SER A 108 15.71 0.43 24.14
N SER A 109 16.22 0.96 25.26
CA SER A 109 15.38 1.28 26.43
C SER A 109 14.39 2.42 26.14
N THR A 110 14.77 3.43 25.37
CA THR A 110 13.88 4.53 24.97
C THR A 110 12.75 4.03 24.06
N LEU A 111 13.06 3.23 23.04
CA LEU A 111 12.05 2.66 22.14
C LEU A 111 11.10 1.71 22.87
N LEU A 112 11.60 0.98 23.87
CA LEU A 112 10.76 0.13 24.72
C LEU A 112 9.77 0.95 25.58
N GLN A 113 10.20 2.11 26.10
CA GLN A 113 9.31 3.03 26.82
C GLN A 113 8.22 3.61 25.90
N PHE A 114 8.59 4.05 24.68
CA PHE A 114 7.60 4.51 23.69
C PHE A 114 6.62 3.41 23.33
N SER A 115 7.12 2.20 23.09
CA SER A 115 6.28 1.04 22.80
C SER A 115 5.24 0.81 23.88
N LYS A 116 5.62 0.88 25.16
CA LYS A 116 4.69 0.71 26.29
C LYS A 116 3.55 1.72 26.25
N VAL A 117 3.84 3.00 26.05
CA VAL A 117 2.82 4.06 25.97
C VAL A 117 1.88 3.84 24.77
N ILE A 118 2.44 3.44 23.62
CA ILE A 118 1.65 3.15 22.42
C ILE A 118 0.79 1.90 22.62
N ASP A 119 1.24 0.90 23.38
CA ASP A 119 0.47 -0.31 23.73
C ASP A 119 -0.73 0.02 24.64
N GLU A 120 -0.53 0.92 25.60
CA GLU A 120 -1.62 1.43 26.45
C GLU A 120 -2.65 2.20 25.61
N LEU A 121 -2.20 3.05 24.68
CA LEU A 121 -3.07 3.76 23.75
C LEU A 121 -3.83 2.80 22.83
N SER A 122 -3.17 1.76 22.31
CA SER A 122 -3.81 0.70 21.53
C SER A 122 -4.91 -0.01 22.33
N SER A 123 -4.68 -0.25 23.62
CA SER A 123 -5.69 -0.82 24.52
C SER A 123 -6.91 0.10 24.65
N CYS A 124 -6.71 1.42 24.76
CA CYS A 124 -7.82 2.39 24.73
C CYS A 124 -8.61 2.32 23.41
N HIS A 125 -7.93 2.24 22.27
CA HIS A 125 -8.59 2.13 20.97
C HIS A 125 -9.42 0.85 20.85
N ALA A 126 -8.90 -0.28 21.35
CA ALA A 126 -9.59 -1.56 21.36
C ALA A 126 -10.85 -1.53 22.24
N VAL A 127 -10.79 -0.93 23.43
CA VAL A 127 -11.97 -0.75 24.29
C VAL A 127 -13.03 0.12 23.60
N LEU A 128 -12.61 1.23 22.98
CA LEU A 128 -13.53 2.10 22.25
C LEU A 128 -14.15 1.39 21.03
N SER A 129 -13.38 0.58 20.30
CA SER A 129 -13.91 -0.27 19.22
C SER A 129 -15.05 -1.17 19.73
N THR A 130 -14.85 -1.89 20.83
CA THR A 130 -15.90 -2.74 21.41
C THR A 130 -17.12 -1.92 21.80
N GLN A 131 -16.94 -0.76 22.43
CA GLN A 131 -18.06 0.12 22.78
C GLN A 131 -18.81 0.65 21.56
N LEU A 132 -18.11 1.01 20.48
CA LEU A 132 -18.75 1.41 19.23
C LEU A 132 -19.53 0.25 18.59
N ALA A 133 -19.02 -0.99 18.68
CA ALA A 133 -19.75 -2.16 18.20
C ALA A 133 -21.08 -2.33 18.96
N ASP A 134 -21.02 -2.31 20.29
CA ASP A 134 -22.16 -2.65 21.15
C ASP A 134 -23.17 -1.51 21.29
N ALA A 135 -22.69 -0.27 21.44
CA ALA A 135 -23.54 0.88 21.75
C ALA A 135 -23.97 1.69 20.52
N MET A 136 -23.18 1.67 19.44
CA MET A 136 -23.49 2.44 18.22
C MET A 136 -23.93 1.52 17.07
N MET A 137 -23.11 0.54 16.70
CA MET A 137 -23.34 -0.28 15.51
C MET A 137 -24.46 -1.29 15.70
N PHE A 138 -24.54 -1.94 16.86
CA PHE A 138 -25.55 -2.95 17.13
C PHE A 138 -26.99 -2.39 17.04
N PRO A 139 -27.35 -1.26 17.72
CA PRO A 139 -28.70 -0.73 17.64
C PRO A 139 -29.11 -0.27 16.23
N ILE A 140 -28.23 0.42 15.50
CA ILE A 140 -28.55 0.92 14.15
C ILE A 140 -28.63 -0.22 13.13
N THR A 141 -27.80 -1.25 13.27
CA THR A 141 -27.87 -2.46 12.43
C THR A 141 -29.13 -3.25 12.72
N GLN A 142 -29.49 -3.42 14.00
CA GLN A 142 -30.75 -4.03 14.41
C GLN A 142 -31.96 -3.30 13.79
N PHE A 143 -32.03 -1.98 13.93
CA PHE A 143 -33.13 -1.19 13.36
C PHE A 143 -33.27 -1.39 11.85
N LYS A 144 -32.14 -1.37 11.14
CA LYS A 144 -32.10 -1.53 9.67
C LYS A 144 -32.48 -2.95 9.21
N GLU A 145 -31.89 -3.97 9.82
CA GLU A 145 -32.00 -5.35 9.33
C GLU A 145 -33.24 -6.08 9.83
N ARG A 146 -33.82 -5.63 10.94
CA ARG A 146 -35.00 -6.23 11.56
C ARG A 146 -36.21 -5.34 11.39
N ASP A 147 -36.21 -4.17 12.02
CA ASP A 147 -37.43 -3.37 12.16
C ASP A 147 -37.87 -2.78 10.80
N LEU A 148 -36.95 -2.18 10.04
CA LEU A 148 -37.26 -1.69 8.70
C LEU A 148 -37.60 -2.83 7.72
N LYS A 149 -36.91 -3.97 7.84
CA LYS A 149 -37.15 -5.13 6.99
C LYS A 149 -38.53 -5.76 7.26
N GLU A 150 -38.98 -5.75 8.51
CA GLU A 150 -40.32 -6.18 8.90
C GLU A 150 -41.40 -5.28 8.28
N ILE A 151 -41.23 -3.95 8.38
CA ILE A 151 -42.16 -2.98 7.77
C ILE A 151 -42.27 -3.19 6.25
N LEU A 152 -41.13 -3.39 5.57
CA LEU A 152 -41.12 -3.63 4.12
C LEU A 152 -41.79 -4.96 3.76
N THR A 153 -41.52 -6.03 4.51
CA THR A 153 -42.19 -7.33 4.31
C THR A 153 -43.71 -7.20 4.48
N LEU A 154 -44.17 -6.52 5.53
CA LEU A 154 -45.60 -6.31 5.78
C LEU A 154 -46.25 -5.47 4.69
N LYS A 155 -45.56 -4.45 4.18
CA LYS A 155 -46.01 -3.67 3.03
C LYS A 155 -46.20 -4.54 1.79
N GLU A 156 -45.24 -5.39 1.46
CA GLU A 156 -45.33 -6.31 0.31
C GLU A 156 -46.50 -7.29 0.46
N VAL A 157 -46.66 -7.91 1.64
CA VAL A 157 -47.77 -8.83 1.93
C VAL A 157 -49.14 -8.14 1.80
N PHE A 158 -49.26 -6.91 2.30
CA PHE A 158 -50.48 -6.12 2.15
C PHE A 158 -50.76 -5.79 0.68
N GLN A 159 -49.73 -5.40 -0.08
CA GLN A 159 -49.88 -5.07 -1.50
C GLN A 159 -50.33 -6.28 -2.33
N ILE A 160 -49.77 -7.46 -2.08
CA ILE A 160 -50.21 -8.72 -2.72
C ILE A 160 -51.68 -8.98 -2.39
N SER A 161 -52.05 -8.91 -1.11
CA SER A 161 -53.43 -9.14 -0.66
C SER A 161 -54.41 -8.14 -1.28
N SER A 162 -54.00 -6.87 -1.44
CA SER A 162 -54.79 -5.85 -2.11
C SER A 162 -54.97 -6.15 -3.59
N ASN A 163 -53.90 -6.52 -4.29
CA ASN A 163 -53.96 -6.86 -5.70
C ASN A 163 -54.86 -8.08 -5.95
N ASP A 164 -54.78 -9.10 -5.08
CA ASP A 164 -55.63 -10.29 -5.15
C ASP A 164 -57.11 -9.92 -4.94
N HIS A 165 -57.40 -9.03 -3.99
CA HIS A 165 -58.74 -8.50 -3.78
C HIS A 165 -59.26 -7.76 -5.01
N ASP A 166 -58.45 -6.89 -5.63
CA ASP A 166 -58.81 -6.16 -6.85
C ASP A 166 -59.05 -7.11 -8.03
N VAL A 167 -58.23 -8.17 -8.18
CA VAL A 167 -58.44 -9.22 -9.18
C VAL A 167 -59.74 -9.97 -8.93
N ALA A 168 -60.06 -10.31 -7.67
CA ALA A 168 -61.31 -10.97 -7.30
C ALA A 168 -62.53 -10.09 -7.62
N ILE A 169 -62.49 -8.80 -7.27
CA ILE A 169 -63.54 -7.83 -7.60
C ILE A 169 -63.69 -7.68 -9.12
N ASN A 170 -62.59 -7.59 -9.86
CA ASN A 170 -62.64 -7.48 -11.32
C ASN A 170 -63.21 -8.74 -11.97
N ARG A 171 -62.86 -9.94 -11.47
CA ARG A 171 -63.46 -11.20 -11.91
C ARG A 171 -64.96 -11.24 -11.59
N TYR A 172 -65.36 -10.82 -10.40
CA TYR A 172 -66.76 -10.70 -10.01
C TYR A 172 -67.52 -9.71 -10.90
N SER A 173 -66.94 -8.57 -11.20
CA SER A 173 -67.51 -7.53 -12.08
C SER A 173 -67.64 -8.01 -13.53
N ARG A 174 -66.71 -8.86 -13.98
CA ARG A 174 -66.73 -9.49 -15.32
C ARG A 174 -67.74 -10.64 -15.45
N LEU A 175 -68.28 -11.18 -14.35
CA LEU A 175 -69.44 -12.10 -14.41
C LEU A 175 -70.69 -11.41 -15.00
N SER A 176 -70.71 -10.07 -15.10
CA SER A 176 -71.80 -9.31 -15.72
C SER A 176 -71.68 -9.16 -17.25
N LYS A 177 -70.52 -9.34 -17.89
CA LYS A 177 -70.38 -9.24 -19.36
C LYS A 177 -69.20 -10.09 -19.85
N ARG A 178 -69.47 -11.18 -20.59
CA ARG A 178 -68.42 -11.99 -21.24
C ARG A 178 -68.57 -12.05 -22.76
N ARG A 179 -67.58 -11.49 -23.47
CA ARG A 179 -66.91 -11.92 -24.73
C ARG A 179 -65.78 -10.90 -24.99
N GLU A 180 -64.57 -11.15 -25.49
CA GLU A 180 -63.72 -12.32 -25.80
C GLU A 180 -62.25 -11.80 -25.87
N ASN A 181 -61.26 -12.69 -26.01
CA ASN A 181 -59.80 -12.45 -25.93
C ASN A 181 -59.19 -11.73 -27.15
N GLU A 182 -57.94 -11.22 -27.04
CA GLU A 182 -56.77 -11.72 -27.81
C GLU A 182 -55.43 -11.02 -27.49
N LYS A 183 -54.34 -11.77 -27.70
CA LYS A 183 -52.90 -11.39 -27.64
C LYS A 183 -52.45 -10.89 -29.03
N ILE A 184 -51.27 -10.23 -29.14
CA ILE A 184 -50.18 -10.49 -30.12
C ILE A 184 -49.07 -9.41 -29.99
N SER A 185 -47.89 -9.74 -30.51
CA SER A 185 -46.50 -9.38 -30.24
C SER A 185 -45.81 -8.46 -31.28
N PHE A 186 -44.54 -8.08 -30.98
CA PHE A 186 -43.32 -8.03 -31.85
C PHE A 186 -42.61 -6.70 -32.27
N PHE A 187 -41.26 -6.77 -32.27
CA PHE A 187 -40.17 -6.00 -32.95
C PHE A 187 -39.74 -4.61 -32.38
N LYS A 188 -38.48 -4.14 -32.37
CA LYS A 188 -37.13 -4.56 -32.83
C LYS A 188 -36.03 -3.66 -32.19
N LEU A 189 -34.84 -4.23 -31.96
CA LEU A 189 -33.45 -3.70 -31.98
C LEU A 189 -33.16 -2.17 -31.92
N GLY A 190 -32.20 -1.78 -31.08
CA GLY A 190 -31.47 -0.52 -31.20
C GLY A 190 -30.41 -0.37 -30.10
N SER A 191 -29.14 -0.53 -30.46
CA SER A 191 -27.96 -0.39 -29.60
C SER A 191 -27.65 1.07 -29.28
N GLU A 192 -26.88 1.23 -28.19
CA GLU A 192 -25.85 2.27 -27.90
C GLU A 192 -26.12 3.07 -26.62
N ASN A 193 -25.36 2.77 -25.57
CA ASN A 193 -24.69 3.81 -24.78
C ASN A 193 -23.62 3.21 -23.86
N LEU A 194 -22.36 3.23 -24.31
CA LEU A 194 -21.19 3.09 -23.44
C LEU A 194 -19.98 3.73 -24.12
N THR A 195 -19.92 5.06 -24.18
CA THR A 195 -18.80 5.74 -24.85
C THR A 195 -18.22 6.95 -24.16
N GLN A 196 -18.75 7.44 -23.02
CA GLN A 196 -18.13 8.62 -22.37
C GLN A 196 -17.20 8.29 -21.20
N GLN A 197 -17.38 7.18 -20.47
CA GLN A 197 -16.51 6.83 -19.33
C GLN A 197 -15.16 6.21 -19.74
N TRP A 198 -15.01 5.81 -21.01
CA TRP A 198 -13.80 5.13 -21.46
C TRP A 198 -12.71 6.08 -21.97
N GLU A 199 -13.09 7.28 -22.45
CA GLU A 199 -12.16 8.26 -23.03
C GLU A 199 -11.35 9.03 -21.95
N ASP A 200 -11.97 9.37 -20.82
CA ASP A 200 -11.29 10.09 -19.72
C ASP A 200 -10.28 9.20 -18.96
N PHE A 201 -10.54 7.89 -18.88
CA PHE A 201 -9.62 6.93 -18.27
C PHE A 201 -8.38 6.69 -19.15
N LEU A 202 -8.56 6.57 -20.47
CA LEU A 202 -7.46 6.43 -21.42
C LEU A 202 -6.55 7.68 -21.46
N THR A 203 -7.13 8.87 -21.24
CA THR A 203 -6.38 10.13 -21.21
C THR A 203 -5.49 10.26 -19.97
N ASN A 204 -5.96 9.81 -18.80
CA ASN A 204 -5.18 9.85 -17.55
C ASN A 204 -4.08 8.77 -17.48
N ILE A 205 -4.31 7.60 -18.09
CA ILE A 205 -3.23 6.61 -18.28
C ILE A 205 -2.20 7.16 -19.28
N GLY A 206 -2.65 7.84 -20.33
CA GLY A 206 -1.79 8.49 -21.31
C GLY A 206 -0.82 9.48 -20.69
N THR A 207 -1.27 10.37 -19.80
CA THR A 207 -0.41 11.38 -19.16
C THR A 207 0.56 10.78 -18.14
N SER A 208 0.15 9.77 -17.37
CA SER A 208 1.03 9.09 -16.41
C SER A 208 2.17 8.33 -17.09
N VAL A 209 1.88 7.61 -18.18
CA VAL A 209 2.89 6.91 -19.00
C VAL A 209 3.87 7.89 -19.64
N GLN A 210 3.42 9.07 -20.05
CA GLN A 210 4.28 10.10 -20.65
C GLN A 210 5.22 10.77 -19.64
N ASN A 211 4.83 10.93 -18.38
CA ASN A 211 5.72 11.50 -17.36
C ASN A 211 6.84 10.53 -16.97
N VAL A 212 6.54 9.23 -16.82
CA VAL A 212 7.57 8.19 -16.60
C VAL A 212 8.53 8.11 -17.79
N ARG A 213 8.03 8.24 -19.03
CA ARG A 213 8.88 8.31 -20.23
C ARG A 213 9.83 9.51 -20.19
N ARG A 214 9.35 10.69 -19.78
CA ARG A 214 10.17 11.90 -19.71
C ARG A 214 11.27 11.81 -18.66
N GLU A 215 10.99 11.24 -17.48
CA GLU A 215 12.01 11.00 -16.44
C GLU A 215 13.04 9.96 -16.91
N MET A 216 12.60 8.89 -17.55
CA MET A 216 13.48 7.89 -18.14
C MET A 216 14.36 8.47 -19.24
N GLU A 217 13.83 9.33 -20.10
CA GLU A 217 14.61 10.04 -21.14
C GLU A 217 15.68 10.94 -20.52
N SER A 218 15.35 11.67 -19.44
CA SER A 218 16.33 12.51 -18.72
C SER A 218 17.46 11.69 -18.06
N GLU A 219 17.15 10.54 -17.47
CA GLU A 219 18.17 9.66 -16.88
C GLU A 219 19.02 8.97 -17.95
N ILE A 220 18.43 8.63 -19.10
CA ILE A 220 19.16 8.11 -20.26
C ILE A 220 20.15 9.16 -20.77
N GLU A 221 19.76 10.44 -20.82
CA GLU A 221 20.67 11.52 -21.23
C GLU A 221 21.84 11.69 -20.24
N ILE A 222 21.59 11.66 -18.93
CA ILE A 222 22.65 11.72 -17.91
C ILE A 222 23.58 10.51 -18.02
N MET A 223 23.03 9.32 -18.21
CA MET A 223 23.82 8.09 -18.36
C MET A 223 24.63 8.11 -19.66
N GLN A 224 24.06 8.60 -20.77
CA GLN A 224 24.78 8.77 -22.04
C GLN A 224 25.93 9.76 -21.89
N GLN A 225 25.71 10.88 -21.21
CA GLN A 225 26.77 11.85 -20.93
C GLN A 225 27.87 11.23 -20.05
N THR A 226 27.49 10.49 -19.00
CA THR A 226 28.45 9.82 -18.12
C THR A 226 29.27 8.77 -18.87
N ILE A 227 28.63 8.02 -19.79
CA ILE A 227 29.32 7.04 -20.63
C ILE A 227 30.32 7.76 -21.55
N GLN A 228 29.92 8.86 -22.19
CA GLN A 228 30.80 9.62 -23.07
C GLN A 228 31.99 10.22 -22.32
N ASP A 229 31.77 10.81 -21.14
CA ASP A 229 32.82 11.36 -20.30
C ASP A 229 33.80 10.26 -19.85
N LEU A 230 33.30 9.06 -19.51
CA LEU A 230 34.12 7.91 -19.15
C LEU A 230 34.87 7.32 -20.35
N GLU A 231 34.28 7.27 -21.53
CA GLU A 231 34.94 6.83 -22.76
C GLU A 231 36.12 7.75 -23.10
N GLU A 232 35.93 9.07 -23.07
CA GLU A 232 37.00 10.05 -23.32
C GLU A 232 38.11 9.99 -22.26
N ALA A 233 37.75 9.82 -20.98
CA ALA A 233 38.72 9.73 -19.89
C ALA A 233 39.49 8.40 -19.85
N SER A 234 38.87 7.31 -20.31
CA SER A 234 39.45 5.95 -20.27
C SER A 234 40.22 5.57 -21.53
N ASP A 235 40.00 6.24 -22.68
CA ASP A 235 40.72 6.00 -23.93
C ASP A 235 42.27 5.98 -23.79
N PRO A 236 42.93 6.92 -23.08
CA PRO A 236 44.38 6.86 -22.88
C PRO A 236 44.84 5.81 -21.85
N LEU A 237 43.91 5.21 -21.11
CA LEU A 237 44.15 4.20 -20.06
C LEU A 237 43.94 2.76 -20.55
N TYR A 238 43.28 2.56 -21.70
CA TYR A 238 42.99 1.24 -22.25
C TYR A 238 44.23 0.52 -22.83
N PRO A 239 45.18 1.20 -23.51
CA PRO A 239 46.40 0.56 -23.98
C PRO A 239 47.29 0.09 -22.81
N PRO A 240 47.82 -1.15 -22.84
CA PRO A 240 48.64 -1.67 -21.74
C PRO A 240 49.85 -0.81 -21.43
N ASP A 241 50.53 -0.27 -22.45
CA ASP A 241 51.66 0.65 -22.30
C ASP A 241 51.22 2.10 -22.61
N PRO A 242 50.68 2.84 -21.62
CA PRO A 242 50.27 4.23 -21.82
C PRO A 242 51.48 5.16 -22.00
N ASP A 243 51.27 6.31 -22.65
CA ASP A 243 52.30 7.34 -22.84
C ASP A 243 52.77 7.88 -21.48
N LEU A 244 54.03 7.60 -21.14
CA LEU A 244 54.65 7.98 -19.86
C LEU A 244 54.74 9.50 -19.65
N ASN A 245 54.66 10.30 -20.71
CA ASN A 245 54.61 11.76 -20.60
C ASN A 245 53.25 12.27 -20.12
N LYS A 246 52.18 11.50 -20.41
CA LYS A 246 50.81 11.83 -20.03
C LYS A 246 50.40 11.15 -18.72
N ILE A 247 50.88 9.93 -18.49
CA ILE A 247 50.59 9.13 -17.30
C ILE A 247 51.92 8.65 -16.70
N PRO A 248 52.57 9.46 -15.85
CA PRO A 248 53.89 9.14 -15.32
C PRO A 248 53.85 7.95 -14.35
N VAL A 249 54.98 7.26 -14.22
CA VAL A 249 55.16 6.16 -13.25
C VAL A 249 55.09 6.73 -11.83
N ASN A 250 54.11 6.30 -11.03
CA ASN A 250 54.03 6.71 -9.64
C ASN A 250 54.86 5.79 -8.73
N ARG A 251 56.07 6.22 -8.37
CA ARG A 251 57.01 5.47 -7.51
C ARG A 251 56.78 5.65 -6.02
N ASN A 252 55.90 6.55 -5.62
CA ASN A 252 55.66 6.92 -4.23
C ASN A 252 54.39 6.28 -3.66
N LEU A 253 53.76 5.36 -4.41
CA LEU A 253 52.58 4.63 -3.97
C LEU A 253 52.89 3.82 -2.72
N THR A 254 51.96 3.85 -1.78
CA THR A 254 51.98 3.06 -0.54
C THR A 254 50.90 1.98 -0.53
N ARG A 255 50.02 1.97 -1.55
CA ARG A 255 48.99 0.96 -1.81
C ARG A 255 48.73 0.91 -3.31
N LYS A 256 48.56 -0.29 -3.86
CA LYS A 256 48.19 -0.53 -5.25
C LYS A 256 47.29 -1.75 -5.33
N SER A 257 46.28 -1.69 -6.20
CA SER A 257 45.34 -2.78 -6.47
C SER A 257 45.18 -2.91 -7.98
N GLY A 258 45.18 -4.14 -8.47
CA GLY A 258 45.09 -4.44 -9.90
C GLY A 258 45.26 -5.93 -10.12
N TYR A 259 45.03 -6.34 -11.37
CA TYR A 259 45.17 -7.75 -11.75
C TYR A 259 46.63 -8.06 -12.12
N LEU A 260 47.14 -9.19 -11.62
CA LEU A 260 48.47 -9.70 -11.98
C LEU A 260 48.31 -11.15 -12.42
N ASN A 261 49.05 -11.54 -13.47
CA ASN A 261 49.06 -12.93 -13.91
C ASN A 261 50.06 -13.74 -13.08
N ALA A 262 49.57 -14.72 -12.32
CA ALA A 262 50.39 -15.59 -11.49
C ALA A 262 50.87 -16.81 -12.30
N ARG A 263 52.14 -16.84 -12.69
CA ARG A 263 52.73 -17.97 -13.45
C ARG A 263 53.22 -19.10 -12.54
N LYS A 264 53.67 -18.76 -11.33
CA LYS A 264 54.05 -19.66 -10.22
C LYS A 264 53.70 -18.97 -8.90
N THR A 265 53.78 -19.66 -7.75
CA THR A 265 53.42 -19.11 -6.42
C THR A 265 54.09 -17.79 -6.05
N VAL A 266 55.16 -17.39 -6.74
CA VAL A 266 55.90 -16.15 -6.48
C VAL A 266 56.21 -15.31 -7.72
N ILE A 267 55.90 -15.78 -8.93
CA ILE A 267 56.22 -15.02 -10.14
C ILE A 267 54.94 -14.38 -10.62
N LEU A 268 54.89 -13.05 -10.49
CA LEU A 268 53.78 -12.21 -10.91
C LEU A 268 54.18 -11.46 -12.18
N GLN A 269 53.28 -11.44 -13.15
CA GLN A 269 53.48 -10.70 -14.39
C GLN A 269 52.50 -9.53 -14.41
N ALA A 270 53.07 -8.32 -14.50
CA ALA A 270 52.34 -7.08 -14.74
C ALA A 270 52.05 -6.92 -16.24
N GLU A 271 51.02 -6.14 -16.54
CA GLU A 271 50.57 -5.93 -17.92
C GLU A 271 51.51 -5.03 -18.74
N SER A 272 52.27 -4.16 -18.09
CA SER A 272 53.12 -3.15 -18.73
C SER A 272 54.37 -2.82 -17.95
N LYS A 273 55.34 -2.15 -18.58
CA LYS A 273 56.55 -1.71 -17.89
C LYS A 273 56.25 -0.70 -16.78
N LYS A 274 55.33 0.24 -17.05
CA LYS A 274 54.84 1.20 -16.06
C LYS A 274 54.24 0.48 -14.85
N ASP A 275 53.31 -0.46 -15.10
CA ASP A 275 52.63 -1.18 -14.03
C ASP A 275 53.62 -2.02 -13.21
N CYS A 276 54.59 -2.67 -13.87
CA CYS A 276 55.70 -3.39 -13.23
C CYS A 276 56.50 -2.47 -12.29
N GLU A 277 56.96 -1.30 -12.75
CA GLU A 277 57.72 -0.34 -11.93
C GLU A 277 56.90 0.19 -10.75
N GLU A 278 55.61 0.44 -10.94
CA GLU A 278 54.70 0.87 -9.86
C GLU A 278 54.49 -0.23 -8.82
N TRP A 279 54.25 -1.48 -9.24
CA TRP A 279 54.14 -2.62 -8.32
C TRP A 279 55.43 -2.83 -7.52
N ILE A 280 56.58 -2.80 -8.19
CA ILE A 280 57.89 -2.97 -7.54
C ILE A 280 58.15 -1.83 -6.55
N SER A 281 57.93 -0.58 -6.96
CA SER A 281 58.14 0.59 -6.10
C SER A 281 57.19 0.55 -4.91
N THR A 282 55.92 0.21 -5.11
CA THR A 282 54.93 0.08 -4.03
C THR A 282 55.32 -1.00 -3.03
N ILE A 283 55.73 -2.19 -3.49
CA ILE A 283 56.17 -3.30 -2.63
C ILE A 283 57.44 -2.92 -1.87
N ASN A 284 58.41 -2.26 -2.52
CA ASN A 284 59.63 -1.78 -1.88
C ASN A 284 59.35 -0.68 -0.84
N ASN A 285 58.41 0.23 -1.11
CA ASN A 285 57.99 1.26 -0.18
C ASN A 285 57.32 0.64 1.05
N ILE A 286 56.47 -0.37 0.86
CA ILE A 286 55.84 -1.12 1.96
C ILE A 286 56.93 -1.88 2.75
N SER A 287 57.81 -2.60 2.06
CA SER A 287 58.92 -3.39 2.64
C SER A 287 59.88 -2.54 3.47
N LYS A 288 60.39 -1.42 2.92
CA LYS A 288 61.29 -0.52 3.65
C LYS A 288 60.66 0.08 4.90
N ARG A 289 59.35 0.38 4.87
CA ARG A 289 58.61 0.86 6.05
C ARG A 289 58.50 -0.18 7.15
N ILE A 290 58.49 -1.47 6.80
CA ILE A 290 58.49 -2.59 7.75
C ILE A 290 59.89 -2.76 8.39
N TYR A 291 60.97 -2.60 7.64
CA TYR A 291 62.34 -2.76 8.15
C TYR A 291 62.86 -1.57 8.99
N LEU A 292 62.27 -0.39 8.85
CA LEU A 292 62.66 0.83 9.58
C LEU A 292 61.88 1.01 10.90
N SER A 293 61.08 0.03 11.29
CA SER A 293 60.35 0.01 12.56
C SER A 293 61.23 -0.51 13.70
N GLU A 294 61.11 0.10 14.88
CA GLU A 294 61.91 -0.24 16.07
C GLU A 294 61.49 -1.57 16.74
N ASN A 295 60.49 -2.29 16.20
CA ASN A 295 59.93 -3.49 16.83
C ASN A 295 59.65 -4.66 15.85
N PRO A 296 60.66 -5.49 15.53
CA PRO A 296 60.61 -6.49 14.46
C PRO A 296 59.61 -7.66 14.67
N GLU A 297 59.18 -7.95 15.90
CA GLU A 297 58.17 -8.99 16.16
C GLU A 297 56.74 -8.53 15.84
N PHE A 298 56.44 -7.25 16.03
CA PHE A 298 55.12 -6.67 15.79
C PHE A 298 54.83 -6.53 14.28
N ASP A 299 55.84 -6.14 13.51
CA ASP A 299 55.71 -5.96 12.05
C ASP A 299 55.48 -7.28 11.31
N PHE A 300 56.03 -8.39 11.80
CA PHE A 300 55.83 -9.71 11.23
C PHE A 300 54.36 -10.14 11.28
N VAL A 301 53.62 -9.73 12.32
CA VAL A 301 52.19 -10.01 12.49
C VAL A 301 51.34 -9.13 11.56
N LEU A 302 51.67 -7.84 11.45
CA LEU A 302 50.96 -6.89 10.57
C LEU A 302 51.11 -7.24 9.09
N VAL A 303 52.31 -7.68 8.70
CA VAL A 303 52.62 -8.18 7.35
C VAL A 303 51.85 -9.46 7.04
N LYS A 304 51.76 -10.38 8.00
CA LYS A 304 50.99 -11.61 7.86
C LYS A 304 49.48 -11.34 7.71
N GLN A 305 48.96 -10.31 8.38
CA GLN A 305 47.56 -9.87 8.28
C GLN A 305 47.25 -9.26 6.90
N LEU A 306 48.05 -8.28 6.44
CA LEU A 306 47.88 -7.63 5.13
C LEU A 306 48.02 -8.61 3.95
N LEU A 307 48.91 -9.60 4.08
CA LEU A 307 49.12 -10.63 3.07
C LEU A 307 48.01 -11.69 3.05
N MET A 308 47.38 -12.00 4.19
CA MET A 308 46.20 -12.88 4.23
C MET A 308 44.97 -12.24 3.56
N GLU A 309 44.76 -10.94 3.70
CA GLU A 309 43.71 -10.20 2.96
C GLU A 309 43.93 -10.23 1.44
N CYS A 310 45.20 -10.30 1.01
CA CYS A 310 45.58 -10.42 -0.40
C CYS A 310 45.72 -11.88 -0.91
N LYS A 311 45.45 -12.90 -0.08
CA LYS A 311 45.66 -14.34 -0.37
C LYS A 311 47.10 -14.73 -0.78
N VAL A 312 48.13 -14.05 -0.28
CA VAL A 312 49.55 -14.39 -0.54
C VAL A 312 50.23 -14.76 0.77
N LYS A 313 51.10 -15.80 0.81
CA LYS A 313 51.82 -16.20 2.03
C LYS A 313 53.12 -15.39 2.21
N PRO A 314 53.53 -15.00 3.43
CA PRO A 314 54.69 -14.13 3.64
C PRO A 314 56.02 -14.88 3.57
N MET A 315 57.04 -14.27 2.96
CA MET A 315 58.40 -14.12 3.50
C MET A 315 59.26 -13.21 2.59
N THR A 316 60.08 -12.37 3.22
CA THR A 316 61.14 -11.46 2.72
C THR A 316 61.27 -11.23 1.20
N CYS A 317 61.03 -9.99 0.73
CA CYS A 317 61.06 -9.63 -0.70
C CYS A 317 62.40 -8.99 -1.12
N ILE A 318 63.16 -9.68 -1.99
CA ILE A 318 64.17 -9.04 -2.86
C ILE A 318 63.60 -9.01 -4.28
N VAL A 319 63.45 -7.80 -4.83
CA VAL A 319 62.97 -7.59 -6.20
C VAL A 319 64.15 -7.22 -7.10
N ARG A 320 64.42 -8.02 -8.14
CA ARG A 320 65.35 -7.65 -9.23
C ARG A 320 64.62 -7.69 -10.57
N GLU A 321 64.87 -6.65 -11.37
CA GLU A 321 64.40 -6.54 -12.75
C GLU A 321 65.17 -7.54 -13.63
N CYS A 322 64.46 -8.43 -14.33
CA CYS A 322 65.04 -9.31 -15.34
C CYS A 322 64.32 -9.10 -16.67
N GLN A 323 64.98 -8.46 -17.64
CA GLN A 323 64.48 -8.34 -19.01
C GLN A 323 64.75 -9.64 -19.79
N LEU A 324 63.70 -10.40 -20.08
CA LEU A 324 63.72 -11.49 -21.03
C LEU A 324 62.73 -11.19 -22.16
N ARG A 325 63.29 -10.92 -23.35
CA ARG A 325 62.62 -10.85 -24.67
C ARG A 325 61.20 -10.24 -24.64
N HIS A 326 61.15 -8.91 -24.54
CA HIS A 326 59.97 -8.06 -24.79
C HIS A 326 58.84 -8.12 -23.74
N TYR A 327 59.06 -8.69 -22.56
CA TYR A 327 58.09 -8.62 -21.45
C TYR A 327 58.76 -8.18 -20.14
N SER A 328 58.08 -7.31 -19.39
CA SER A 328 58.49 -6.86 -18.05
C SER A 328 57.95 -7.85 -17.02
N TYR A 329 58.84 -8.53 -16.30
CA TYR A 329 58.47 -9.52 -15.29
C TYR A 329 58.73 -8.97 -13.88
N VAL A 330 57.77 -9.13 -12.97
CA VAL A 330 58.01 -8.95 -11.54
C VAL A 330 58.45 -10.31 -10.98
N VAL A 331 59.76 -10.54 -10.96
CA VAL A 331 60.31 -11.74 -10.34
C VAL A 331 60.51 -11.48 -8.86
N ILE A 332 59.61 -12.04 -8.04
CA ILE A 332 59.83 -12.12 -6.60
C ILE A 332 60.68 -13.38 -6.38
N TRP A 333 61.95 -13.20 -6.04
CA TRP A 333 62.82 -14.31 -5.67
C TRP A 333 62.54 -14.71 -4.22
N LEU A 334 62.00 -15.91 -4.01
CA LEU A 334 62.07 -16.59 -2.72
C LEU A 334 63.34 -17.46 -2.71
N SER A 335 64.47 -16.90 -2.30
CA SER A 335 65.66 -17.68 -1.96
C SER A 335 65.67 -17.92 -0.46
N GLY A 336 65.39 -19.16 -0.05
CA GLY A 336 65.70 -19.62 1.30
C GLY A 336 67.13 -20.14 1.33
N SER A 337 68.12 -19.26 1.22
CA SER A 337 69.55 -19.50 1.56
C SER A 337 70.31 -18.18 1.43
N ASP A 338 71.13 -17.90 2.45
CA ASP A 338 72.05 -16.77 2.56
C ASP A 338 72.95 -16.60 1.31
N PRO A 339 73.30 -15.37 0.89
CA PRO A 339 74.35 -15.16 -0.10
C PRO A 339 75.78 -15.27 0.47
N HIS A 340 75.93 -15.38 1.79
CA HIS A 340 77.20 -15.66 2.47
C HIS A 340 76.96 -16.31 3.83
N CYS A 341 76.55 -17.58 3.82
CA CYS A 341 76.89 -18.63 4.79
C CYS A 341 76.17 -19.93 4.43
#